data_AF-A0A8H3YYD2-F1
#
_entry.id   AF-A0A8H3YYD2-F1
#
_cell.length_a   1.000
_cell.length_b   1.000
_cell.length_c   1.000
_cell.angle_alpha   90.00
_cell.angle_beta   90.00
_cell.angle_gamma   90.00
#
_symmetry.space_group_name_H-M   'P 1'
#
loop_
_entity.id
_entity.type
_entity.pdbx_description
1 polymer ?
#
loop_
_entity_poly.entity_id
_entity_poly.type
_entity_poly.pdbx_seq_one_letter_code
_entity_poly.pdbx_strand_id
1 'polypeptide(L)'
;MVSPAQRWQYVVVGVVIFSAFLLFSNSLLEQPYRPPLGTKANPKGIPLPPPWLIATISAAQSVQRRAIIRSTWQTLYKNDTTFTTRFVLSNPGELWAPVIAVENATHGDIIILPDLKEDSHTANTVKSIEFLKYLTAGNTAYDFITKLDDDSYLDAHTFWKNYLQPRIAFDAGNAHSESPALNRTIIARTLRRSTWTYPGGQFYTMTWDLAVLLSQLHAKHPINDEHEDVLVGRLLHEAGVEWQHVDLPNEIAFDFEEKDLRGDGTAFAKDGADLKGWKHAVGRGSVNPHKMKGDEEYLRVAACFDEEGVAMNPATT
;
A
#
# COMPACT_ATOMS: atom_id res chain seq x y z
N MET A 1 58.17 -10.56 17.21
CA MET A 1 58.83 -9.47 16.48
C MET A 1 58.67 -9.74 14.99
N VAL A 2 57.80 -8.98 14.34
CA VAL A 2 57.47 -9.15 12.91
C VAL A 2 58.20 -8.06 12.13
N SER A 3 58.81 -8.44 11.00
CA SER A 3 59.76 -7.59 10.26
C SER A 3 59.10 -6.36 9.61
N PRO A 4 59.84 -5.25 9.39
CA PRO A 4 59.30 -4.00 8.83
C PRO A 4 58.82 -4.06 7.36
N ALA A 5 58.95 -5.19 6.68
CA ALA A 5 58.64 -5.33 5.25
C ALA A 5 57.20 -5.80 4.94
N GLN A 6 56.36 -6.07 5.94
CA GLN A 6 54.95 -6.47 5.74
C GLN A 6 53.92 -5.35 5.97
N ARG A 7 54.35 -4.08 6.04
CA ARG A 7 53.47 -2.92 6.30
C ARG A 7 52.97 -2.16 5.07
N TRP A 8 53.19 -2.65 3.85
CA TRP A 8 52.86 -1.92 2.61
C TRP A 8 51.99 -2.68 1.59
N GLN A 9 51.23 -3.70 2.02
CA GLN A 9 50.26 -4.39 1.14
C GLN A 9 48.78 -4.12 1.47
N TYR A 10 48.47 -3.22 2.40
CA TYR A 10 47.09 -2.84 2.72
C TYR A 10 46.75 -1.35 2.48
N VAL A 11 47.62 -0.62 1.78
CA VAL A 11 47.39 0.81 1.46
C VAL A 11 47.10 1.06 -0.04
N VAL A 12 47.21 0.03 -0.90
CA VAL A 12 46.99 0.19 -2.36
C VAL A 12 45.63 -0.33 -2.84
N VAL A 13 44.86 -1.03 -2.01
CA VAL A 13 43.46 -1.41 -2.33
C VAL A 13 42.47 -0.29 -1.96
N GLY A 14 42.87 0.67 -1.12
CA GLY A 14 42.01 1.75 -0.63
C GLY A 14 41.91 3.00 -1.53
N VAL A 15 42.74 3.14 -2.58
CA VAL A 15 42.80 4.37 -3.40
C VAL A 15 42.23 4.18 -4.81
N VAL A 16 42.00 2.93 -5.25
CA VAL A 16 41.36 2.67 -6.57
C VAL A 16 39.84 2.58 -6.48
N ILE A 17 39.25 2.37 -5.29
CA ILE A 17 37.78 2.35 -5.12
C ILE A 17 37.20 3.76 -4.94
N PHE A 18 37.99 4.75 -4.53
CA PHE A 18 37.50 6.11 -4.27
C PHE A 18 37.36 6.98 -5.53
N SER A 19 38.00 6.61 -6.65
CA SER A 19 37.97 7.38 -7.90
C SER A 19 36.91 6.92 -8.90
N ALA A 20 36.27 5.75 -8.67
CA ALA A 20 35.14 5.28 -9.47
C ALA A 20 33.78 5.82 -8.98
N PHE A 21 33.72 6.36 -7.75
CA PHE A 21 32.48 6.87 -7.15
C PHE A 21 32.14 8.32 -7.53
N LEU A 22 33.09 9.07 -8.10
CA LEU A 22 32.90 10.48 -8.48
C LEU A 22 32.51 10.71 -9.95
N LEU A 23 32.33 9.64 -10.73
CA LEU A 23 31.87 9.71 -12.13
C LEU A 23 30.48 9.08 -12.35
N PHE A 24 29.79 8.64 -11.29
CA PHE A 24 28.43 8.08 -11.36
C PHE A 24 27.41 8.83 -10.50
N SER A 25 27.72 10.04 -10.02
CA SER A 25 26.87 10.78 -9.07
C SER A 25 25.90 11.79 -9.71
N ASN A 26 25.67 11.76 -11.02
CA ASN A 26 24.74 12.68 -11.70
C ASN A 26 23.73 11.99 -12.64
N SER A 27 23.56 10.66 -12.57
CA SER A 27 22.65 9.92 -13.47
C SER A 27 21.66 8.98 -12.76
N LEU A 28 21.57 8.99 -11.42
CA LEU A 28 20.66 8.10 -10.66
C LEU A 28 19.35 8.77 -10.22
N LEU A 29 18.93 9.79 -10.96
CA LEU A 29 17.52 10.20 -11.05
C LEU A 29 17.00 9.83 -12.44
N GLU A 30 17.23 8.59 -12.89
CA GLU A 30 16.45 8.08 -14.02
C GLU A 30 15.00 8.00 -13.58
N GLN A 31 14.18 8.82 -14.24
CA GLN A 31 12.75 8.86 -14.02
C GLN A 31 12.17 7.44 -14.18
N PRO A 32 11.15 7.09 -13.38
CA PRO A 32 10.50 5.81 -13.52
C PRO A 32 9.98 5.67 -14.96
N TYR A 33 10.31 4.54 -15.58
CA TYR A 33 9.88 4.15 -16.91
C TYR A 33 8.39 4.49 -17.13
N ARG A 34 8.14 5.38 -18.10
CA ARG A 34 6.79 5.80 -18.52
C ARG A 34 6.40 5.03 -19.78
N PRO A 35 5.58 3.96 -19.71
CA PRO A 35 5.03 3.36 -20.93
C PRO A 35 4.11 4.38 -21.62
N PRO A 36 3.87 4.35 -22.94
CA PRO A 36 3.00 5.31 -23.62
C PRO A 36 1.50 5.08 -23.36
N LEU A 37 0.70 6.15 -23.41
CA LEU A 37 -0.77 6.14 -23.39
C LEU A 37 -1.30 5.25 -24.53
N GLY A 38 -1.87 4.10 -24.15
CA GLY A 38 -2.61 3.24 -25.07
C GLY A 38 -4.10 3.35 -24.78
N THR A 39 -4.85 3.94 -25.71
CA THR A 39 -6.23 3.50 -25.98
C THR A 39 -6.25 1.97 -26.05
N LYS A 40 -7.26 1.30 -25.46
CA LYS A 40 -7.41 -0.17 -25.36
C LYS A 40 -7.52 -0.88 -26.73
N ALA A 41 -6.48 -0.78 -27.53
CA ALA A 41 -6.09 -1.67 -28.60
C ALA A 41 -4.58 -1.79 -28.46
N ASN A 42 -4.08 -2.99 -28.17
CA ASN A 42 -2.66 -3.27 -28.07
C ASN A 42 -2.18 -3.85 -29.41
N PRO A 43 -1.67 -3.03 -30.35
CA PRO A 43 -1.10 -3.54 -31.59
C PRO A 43 0.28 -4.18 -31.42
N LYS A 44 0.82 -4.33 -30.18
CA LYS A 44 2.21 -4.76 -29.95
C LYS A 44 2.45 -5.71 -28.77
N GLY A 45 1.48 -6.54 -28.36
CA GLY A 45 1.75 -7.66 -27.43
C GLY A 45 2.40 -7.28 -26.10
N ILE A 46 2.37 -6.00 -25.69
CA ILE A 46 2.89 -5.55 -24.40
C ILE A 46 1.91 -6.05 -23.33
N PRO A 47 2.34 -6.81 -22.32
CA PRO A 47 1.46 -7.24 -21.24
C PRO A 47 0.77 -6.03 -20.60
N LEU A 48 -0.56 -6.09 -20.45
CA LEU A 48 -1.29 -5.08 -19.70
C LEU A 48 -0.84 -5.14 -18.23
N PRO A 49 -0.81 -3.99 -17.52
CA PRO A 49 -0.58 -4.01 -16.09
C PRO A 49 -1.65 -4.85 -15.39
N PRO A 50 -1.35 -5.44 -14.22
CA PRO A 50 -2.37 -6.07 -13.39
C PRO A 50 -3.50 -5.08 -13.08
N PRO A 51 -4.76 -5.54 -12.95
CA PRO A 51 -5.90 -4.66 -12.73
C PRO A 51 -5.86 -3.94 -11.39
N TRP A 52 -5.06 -4.40 -10.42
CA TRP A 52 -5.05 -3.87 -9.06
C TRP A 52 -3.65 -3.41 -8.62
N LEU A 53 -3.53 -2.15 -8.19
CA LEU A 53 -2.35 -1.62 -7.52
C LEU A 53 -2.59 -1.54 -6.01
N ILE A 54 -1.68 -2.10 -5.22
CA ILE A 54 -1.67 -1.95 -3.76
C ILE A 54 -0.50 -1.06 -3.36
N ALA A 55 -0.81 0.11 -2.81
CA ALA A 55 0.17 1.10 -2.39
C ALA A 55 0.24 1.18 -0.87
N THR A 56 1.36 0.74 -0.30
CA THR A 56 1.63 0.84 1.13
C THR A 56 2.35 2.15 1.43
N ILE A 57 1.70 3.03 2.18
CA ILE A 57 2.27 4.29 2.63
C ILE A 57 3.29 3.99 3.73
N SER A 58 4.55 4.36 3.51
CA SER A 58 5.64 4.05 4.44
C SER A 58 6.60 5.23 4.59
N ALA A 59 7.34 5.25 5.68
CA ALA A 59 8.39 6.23 5.94
C ALA A 59 9.75 5.70 5.47
N ALA A 60 10.66 6.59 5.04
CA ALA A 60 12.00 6.17 4.60
C ALA A 60 12.72 5.24 5.60
N GLN A 61 12.64 5.55 6.89
CA GLN A 61 13.26 4.76 7.97
C GLN A 61 12.61 3.39 8.23
N SER A 62 11.40 3.13 7.72
CA SER A 62 10.65 1.88 7.93
C SER A 62 11.15 0.69 7.08
N VAL A 63 12.46 0.62 6.79
CA VAL A 63 13.07 -0.42 5.93
C VAL A 63 12.75 -1.83 6.45
N GLN A 64 12.90 -2.04 7.77
CA GLN A 64 12.60 -3.33 8.40
C GLN A 64 11.13 -3.71 8.27
N ARG A 65 10.21 -2.75 8.48
CA ARG A 65 8.77 -2.98 8.31
C ARG A 65 8.44 -3.39 6.88
N ARG A 66 9.00 -2.71 5.88
CA ARG A 66 8.82 -3.10 4.47
C ARG A 66 9.35 -4.50 4.18
N ALA A 67 10.48 -4.89 4.74
CA ALA A 67 11.00 -6.25 4.62
C ALA A 67 10.03 -7.29 5.20
N ILE A 68 9.44 -7.02 6.38
CA ILE A 68 8.42 -7.88 7.00
C ILE A 68 7.18 -8.00 6.11
N ILE A 69 6.68 -6.88 5.57
CA ILE A 69 5.54 -6.86 4.65
C ILE A 69 5.84 -7.72 3.41
N ARG A 70 7.02 -7.56 2.80
CA ARG A 70 7.46 -8.37 1.66
C ARG A 70 7.47 -9.86 2.00
N SER A 71 8.04 -10.24 3.15
CA SER A 71 8.18 -11.63 3.57
C SER A 71 6.91 -12.26 4.14
N THR A 72 5.82 -11.51 4.30
CA THR A 72 4.53 -11.99 4.83
C THR A 72 3.50 -12.00 3.72
N TRP A 73 2.44 -11.18 3.81
CA TRP A 73 1.28 -11.27 2.92
C TRP A 73 1.61 -11.03 1.45
N GLN A 74 2.62 -10.20 1.14
CA GLN A 74 3.00 -9.96 -0.25
C GLN A 74 3.59 -11.21 -0.91
N THR A 75 4.41 -11.97 -0.18
CA THR A 75 4.94 -13.25 -0.68
C THR A 75 3.85 -14.31 -0.67
N LEU A 76 3.06 -14.40 0.40
CA LEU A 76 2.01 -15.40 0.56
C LEU A 76 0.96 -15.33 -0.56
N TYR A 77 0.54 -14.13 -0.94
CA TYR A 77 -0.51 -13.92 -1.94
C TYR A 77 0.03 -13.47 -3.32
N LYS A 78 1.34 -13.60 -3.57
CA LYS A 78 1.95 -13.09 -4.80
C LYS A 78 1.22 -13.60 -6.04
N ASN A 79 0.68 -12.65 -6.82
CA ASN A 79 0.03 -12.96 -8.09
C ASN A 79 0.22 -11.80 -9.07
N ASP A 80 1.25 -11.92 -9.91
CA ASP A 80 1.68 -10.88 -10.85
C ASP A 80 0.67 -10.64 -11.99
N THR A 81 -0.40 -11.43 -12.13
CA THR A 81 -1.50 -11.16 -13.09
C THR A 81 -2.68 -10.45 -12.44
N THR A 82 -2.82 -10.54 -11.11
CA THR A 82 -3.94 -9.96 -10.36
C THR A 82 -3.58 -8.58 -9.81
N PHE A 83 -2.42 -8.46 -9.16
CA PHE A 83 -2.03 -7.20 -8.55
C PHE A 83 -0.53 -6.95 -8.58
N THR A 84 -0.16 -5.70 -8.33
CA THR A 84 1.23 -5.31 -8.05
C THR A 84 1.28 -4.47 -6.79
N THR A 85 2.38 -4.54 -6.04
CA THR A 85 2.57 -3.81 -4.79
C THR A 85 3.61 -2.72 -4.94
N ARG A 86 3.41 -1.57 -4.28
CA ARG A 86 4.40 -0.50 -4.19
C ARG A 86 4.45 0.07 -2.79
N PHE A 87 5.65 0.40 -2.32
CA PHE A 87 5.84 1.27 -1.17
C PHE A 87 5.94 2.71 -1.61
N VAL A 88 5.20 3.61 -0.97
CA VAL A 88 5.18 5.03 -1.31
C VAL A 88 5.85 5.82 -0.20
N LEU A 89 6.95 6.48 -0.54
CA LEU A 89 7.77 7.28 0.36
C LEU A 89 7.71 8.75 -0.06
N SER A 90 7.87 9.66 0.90
CA SER A 90 8.21 11.06 0.59
C SER A 90 9.71 11.15 0.29
N ASN A 91 10.24 12.36 0.14
CA ASN A 91 11.66 12.57 -0.05
C ASN A 91 12.45 12.01 1.15
N PRO A 92 13.30 10.99 0.96
CA PRO A 92 13.99 10.32 2.06
C PRO A 92 15.07 11.19 2.73
N GLY A 93 15.44 12.32 2.11
CA GLY A 93 16.55 13.16 2.58
C GLY A 93 17.92 12.47 2.45
N GLU A 94 18.99 13.21 2.77
CA GLU A 94 20.37 12.75 2.56
C GLU A 94 20.72 11.50 3.38
N LEU A 95 20.18 11.38 4.60
CA LEU A 95 20.48 10.25 5.49
C LEU A 95 19.94 8.93 4.95
N TRP A 96 18.71 8.91 4.43
CA TRP A 96 18.05 7.68 3.99
C TRP A 96 18.14 7.45 2.48
N ALA A 97 18.41 8.46 1.66
CA ALA A 97 18.47 8.31 0.20
C ALA A 97 19.39 7.16 -0.27
N PRO A 98 20.62 6.98 0.25
CA PRO A 98 21.48 5.86 -0.15
C PRO A 98 20.89 4.48 0.22
N VAL A 99 20.25 4.39 1.40
CA VAL A 99 19.61 3.15 1.86
C VAL A 99 18.41 2.80 0.99
N ILE A 100 17.56 3.78 0.70
CA ILE A 100 16.39 3.61 -0.18
C ILE A 100 16.82 3.28 -1.61
N ALA A 101 17.91 3.88 -2.11
CA ALA A 101 18.43 3.55 -3.44
C ALA A 101 18.85 2.07 -3.54
N VAL A 102 19.54 1.54 -2.53
CA VAL A 102 19.93 0.12 -2.48
C VAL A 102 18.71 -0.78 -2.33
N GLU A 103 17.76 -0.42 -1.46
CA GLU A 103 16.52 -1.18 -1.27
C GLU A 103 15.73 -1.25 -2.58
N ASN A 104 15.55 -0.12 -3.26
CA ASN A 104 14.81 -0.07 -4.52
C ASN A 104 15.56 -0.73 -5.69
N ALA A 105 16.90 -0.67 -5.72
CA ALA A 105 17.67 -1.43 -6.69
C ALA A 105 17.51 -2.95 -6.52
N THR A 106 17.23 -3.39 -5.29
CA THR A 106 17.01 -4.80 -4.96
C THR A 106 15.59 -5.27 -5.28
N HIS A 107 14.58 -4.45 -4.96
CA HIS A 107 13.17 -4.87 -5.00
C HIS A 107 12.35 -4.22 -6.12
N GLY A 108 12.74 -3.04 -6.61
CA GLY A 108 12.06 -2.34 -7.70
C GLY A 108 10.63 -1.89 -7.38
N ASP A 109 10.27 -1.83 -6.10
CA ASP A 109 8.89 -1.65 -5.62
C ASP A 109 8.66 -0.32 -4.88
N ILE A 110 9.60 0.63 -4.91
CA ILE A 110 9.48 1.92 -4.22
C ILE A 110 9.12 3.03 -5.21
N ILE A 111 8.07 3.78 -4.86
CA ILE A 111 7.73 5.07 -5.45
C ILE A 111 8.16 6.17 -4.47
N ILE A 112 8.97 7.10 -4.96
CA ILE A 112 9.40 8.29 -4.20
C ILE A 112 8.61 9.49 -4.70
N LEU A 113 8.04 10.26 -3.77
CA LEU A 113 7.42 11.56 -4.00
C LEU A 113 8.44 12.65 -3.62
N PRO A 114 9.30 13.10 -4.55
CA PRO A 114 10.51 13.86 -4.23
C PRO A 114 10.23 15.26 -3.68
N ASP A 115 9.05 15.82 -3.98
CA ASP A 115 8.66 17.17 -3.57
C ASP A 115 7.99 17.19 -2.19
N LEU A 116 7.70 16.02 -1.61
CA LEU A 116 7.11 15.93 -0.28
C LEU A 116 8.17 15.74 0.79
N LYS A 117 8.00 16.45 1.89
CA LYS A 117 8.83 16.26 3.08
C LYS A 117 8.46 14.95 3.79
N GLU A 118 9.46 14.21 4.23
CA GLU A 118 9.25 13.03 5.08
C GLU A 118 9.01 13.46 6.54
N ASP A 119 7.74 13.64 6.91
CA ASP A 119 7.31 13.84 8.30
C ASP A 119 5.90 13.32 8.55
N SER A 120 5.53 13.23 9.84
CA SER A 120 4.23 12.71 10.27
C SER A 120 3.06 13.56 9.80
N HIS A 121 3.23 14.88 9.68
CA HIS A 121 2.15 15.74 9.20
C HIS A 121 1.84 15.43 7.73
N THR A 122 2.86 15.41 6.88
CA THR A 122 2.73 15.10 5.45
C THR A 122 2.14 13.70 5.25
N ALA A 123 2.62 12.71 6.00
CA ALA A 123 2.13 11.33 5.93
C ALA A 123 0.62 11.21 6.23
N ASN A 124 0.14 11.93 7.24
CA ASN A 124 -1.26 11.87 7.69
C ASN A 124 -2.17 12.94 7.07
N THR A 125 -1.72 13.65 6.03
CA THR A 125 -2.54 14.69 5.37
C THR A 125 -2.53 14.53 3.85
N VAL A 126 -1.38 14.74 3.22
CA VAL A 126 -1.30 14.92 1.76
C VAL A 126 -0.58 13.78 1.02
N LYS A 127 0.21 12.94 1.69
CA LYS A 127 1.02 11.89 1.03
C LYS A 127 0.17 10.98 0.13
N SER A 128 -1.00 10.54 0.59
CA SER A 128 -1.91 9.67 -0.17
C SER A 128 -2.50 10.35 -1.41
N ILE A 129 -2.89 11.62 -1.33
CA ILE A 129 -3.51 12.34 -2.47
C ILE A 129 -2.45 12.77 -3.50
N GLU A 130 -1.26 13.12 -3.05
CA GLU A 130 -0.11 13.44 -3.91
C GLU A 130 0.41 12.19 -4.64
N PHE A 131 0.33 11.02 -4.00
CA PHE A 131 0.53 9.75 -4.67
C PHE A 131 -0.47 9.52 -5.82
N LEU A 132 -1.76 9.85 -5.64
CA LEU A 132 -2.74 9.76 -6.72
C LEU A 132 -2.41 10.72 -7.87
N LYS A 133 -1.94 11.95 -7.57
CA LYS A 133 -1.45 12.89 -8.58
C LYS A 133 -0.27 12.31 -9.37
N TYR A 134 0.71 11.75 -8.66
CA TYR A 134 1.86 11.10 -9.28
C TYR A 134 1.44 9.96 -10.22
N LEU A 135 0.52 9.08 -9.80
CA LEU A 135 0.03 7.97 -10.61
C LEU A 135 -0.73 8.44 -11.85
N THR A 136 -1.67 9.37 -11.65
CA THR A 136 -2.61 9.82 -12.69
C THR A 136 -1.97 10.74 -13.72
N ALA A 137 -0.80 11.31 -13.41
CA ALA A 137 0.06 11.97 -14.38
C ALA A 137 0.84 10.98 -15.27
N GLY A 138 0.89 9.70 -14.88
CA GLY A 138 1.47 8.62 -15.67
C GLY A 138 0.52 8.10 -16.75
N ASN A 139 1.03 7.14 -17.52
CA ASN A 139 0.31 6.51 -18.63
C ASN A 139 -0.21 5.10 -18.28
N THR A 140 -0.01 4.67 -17.04
CA THR A 140 -0.50 3.38 -16.54
C THR A 140 -1.84 3.61 -15.86
N ALA A 141 -2.86 2.88 -16.30
CA ALA A 141 -4.15 2.84 -15.64
C ALA A 141 -4.33 1.46 -15.00
N TYR A 142 -4.98 1.46 -13.84
CA TYR A 142 -5.44 0.26 -13.14
C TYR A 142 -6.97 0.21 -13.22
N ASP A 143 -7.59 -0.90 -12.83
CA ASP A 143 -9.02 -0.90 -12.51
C ASP A 143 -9.22 -0.42 -11.06
N PHE A 144 -8.33 -0.83 -10.15
CA PHE A 144 -8.37 -0.48 -8.73
C PHE A 144 -7.02 -0.02 -8.17
N ILE A 145 -7.09 0.90 -7.19
CA ILE A 145 -5.94 1.34 -6.39
C ILE A 145 -6.31 1.20 -4.91
N THR A 146 -5.45 0.55 -4.14
CA THR A 146 -5.54 0.47 -2.69
C THR A 146 -4.51 1.37 -2.03
N LYS A 147 -4.93 2.16 -1.04
CA LYS A 147 -4.05 2.71 -0.01
C LYS A 147 -4.05 1.77 1.19
N LEU A 148 -2.87 1.48 1.71
CA LEU A 148 -2.65 0.64 2.90
C LEU A 148 -1.60 1.31 3.79
N ASP A 149 -1.80 1.31 5.11
CA ASP A 149 -0.74 1.73 6.05
C ASP A 149 0.31 0.62 6.26
N ASP A 150 1.54 0.99 6.61
CA ASP A 150 2.62 0.01 6.84
C ASP A 150 2.50 -0.76 8.17
N ASP A 151 1.52 -0.43 9.01
CA ASP A 151 1.10 -1.20 10.20
C ASP A 151 -0.24 -1.94 9.99
N SER A 152 -0.60 -2.17 8.72
CA SER A 152 -1.74 -2.99 8.32
C SER A 152 -1.29 -4.30 7.65
N TYR A 153 -2.02 -5.38 7.91
CA TYR A 153 -1.93 -6.64 7.19
C TYR A 153 -3.02 -6.68 6.12
N LEU A 154 -2.81 -7.42 5.03
CA LEU A 154 -3.82 -7.57 3.99
C LEU A 154 -3.89 -9.02 3.49
N ASP A 155 -5.03 -9.66 3.71
CA ASP A 155 -5.43 -10.86 2.97
C ASP A 155 -5.85 -10.47 1.55
N ALA A 156 -4.86 -10.35 0.66
CA ALA A 156 -5.08 -9.92 -0.72
C ALA A 156 -5.88 -10.96 -1.52
N HIS A 157 -5.78 -12.24 -1.17
CA HIS A 157 -6.54 -13.31 -1.82
C HIS A 157 -8.05 -13.14 -1.57
N THR A 158 -8.44 -13.10 -0.30
CA THR A 158 -9.84 -12.96 0.11
C THR A 158 -10.40 -11.62 -0.34
N PHE A 159 -9.62 -10.54 -0.23
CA PHE A 159 -10.07 -9.22 -0.67
C PHE A 159 -10.34 -9.20 -2.18
N TRP A 160 -9.43 -9.72 -2.99
CA TRP A 160 -9.63 -9.83 -4.44
C TRP A 160 -10.88 -10.62 -4.78
N LYS A 161 -11.00 -11.84 -4.25
CA LYS A 161 -12.08 -12.79 -4.56
C LYS A 161 -13.46 -12.24 -4.20
N ASN A 162 -13.57 -11.58 -3.05
CA ASN A 162 -14.87 -11.17 -2.51
C ASN A 162 -15.27 -9.74 -2.88
N TYR A 163 -14.32 -8.85 -3.16
CA TYR A 163 -14.60 -7.43 -3.37
C TYR A 163 -14.21 -6.91 -4.76
N LEU A 164 -13.12 -7.39 -5.37
CA LEU A 164 -12.66 -6.83 -6.65
C LEU A 164 -13.11 -7.67 -7.85
N GLN A 165 -12.85 -8.97 -7.83
CA GLN A 165 -13.20 -9.89 -8.91
C GLN A 165 -14.70 -9.85 -9.29
N PRO A 166 -15.66 -9.82 -8.34
CA PRO A 166 -17.08 -9.77 -8.71
C PRO A 166 -17.46 -8.50 -9.48
N ARG A 167 -16.75 -7.39 -9.24
CA ARG A 167 -16.97 -6.11 -9.93
C ARG A 167 -16.40 -6.15 -11.35
N ILE A 168 -15.22 -6.72 -11.53
CA ILE A 168 -14.63 -6.91 -12.87
C ILE A 168 -15.47 -7.89 -13.70
N ALA A 169 -15.94 -8.98 -13.09
CA ALA A 169 -16.75 -9.98 -13.78
C ALA A 169 -18.12 -9.43 -14.20
N PHE A 170 -18.73 -8.58 -13.36
CA PHE A 170 -19.96 -7.85 -13.70
C PHE A 170 -19.76 -6.94 -14.92
N ASP A 171 -18.57 -6.37 -15.06
CA ASP A 171 -18.22 -5.44 -16.14
C ASP A 171 -17.93 -6.12 -17.48
N ALA A 172 -17.56 -7.40 -17.50
CA ALA A 172 -17.29 -8.12 -18.75
C ALA A 172 -18.51 -8.19 -19.71
N GLY A 173 -19.71 -7.84 -19.23
CA GLY A 173 -20.94 -7.72 -20.04
C GLY A 173 -21.32 -6.28 -20.46
N ASN A 174 -20.64 -5.24 -19.97
CA ASN A 174 -20.96 -3.82 -20.23
C ASN A 174 -19.74 -3.05 -20.74
N ALA A 175 -19.94 -1.89 -21.38
CA ALA A 175 -18.81 -0.98 -21.60
C ALA A 175 -18.27 -0.52 -20.24
N HIS A 176 -16.94 -0.54 -20.05
CA HIS A 176 -16.27 -0.23 -18.77
C HIS A 176 -16.67 1.15 -18.19
N SER A 177 -17.01 2.12 -19.05
CA SER A 177 -17.52 3.45 -18.66
C SER A 177 -19.00 3.49 -18.24
N GLU A 178 -19.73 2.39 -18.42
CA GLU A 178 -21.18 2.30 -18.20
C GLU A 178 -21.54 1.41 -17.01
N SER A 179 -20.57 0.68 -16.44
CA SER A 179 -20.86 -0.18 -15.30
C SER A 179 -21.00 0.61 -13.99
N PRO A 180 -22.15 0.50 -13.30
CA PRO A 180 -22.28 1.07 -11.97
C PRO A 180 -21.29 0.48 -10.96
N ALA A 181 -20.76 -0.73 -11.17
CA ALA A 181 -19.91 -1.41 -10.19
C ALA A 181 -18.49 -0.83 -10.09
N LEU A 182 -17.99 -0.23 -11.18
CA LEU A 182 -16.68 0.41 -11.27
C LEU A 182 -16.73 1.95 -11.32
N ASN A 183 -17.93 2.54 -11.29
CA ASN A 183 -18.08 3.99 -11.34
C ASN A 183 -17.94 4.61 -9.94
N ARG A 184 -16.82 5.31 -9.72
CA ARG A 184 -16.53 6.08 -8.50
C ARG A 184 -16.80 5.30 -7.21
N THR A 185 -16.23 4.11 -7.09
CA THR A 185 -16.44 3.23 -5.94
C THR A 185 -15.28 3.31 -4.96
N ILE A 186 -15.59 3.39 -3.66
CA ILE A 186 -14.67 3.18 -2.54
C ILE A 186 -15.10 1.92 -1.78
N ILE A 187 -14.16 1.03 -1.49
CA ILE A 187 -14.33 -0.14 -0.62
C ILE A 187 -13.48 0.09 0.63
N ALA A 188 -14.12 0.33 1.77
CA ALA A 188 -13.46 0.68 3.02
C ALA A 188 -14.43 0.57 4.19
N ARG A 189 -13.90 0.59 5.43
CA ARG A 189 -14.75 0.88 6.61
C ARG A 189 -15.38 2.26 6.44
N THR A 190 -16.70 2.37 6.60
CA THR A 190 -17.40 3.64 6.47
C THR A 190 -17.30 4.46 7.75
N LEU A 191 -16.64 5.62 7.65
CA LEU A 191 -16.67 6.64 8.69
C LEU A 191 -17.55 7.82 8.25
N ARG A 192 -17.99 8.62 9.21
CA ARG A 192 -18.95 9.71 8.97
C ARG A 192 -18.53 11.00 9.66
N ARG A 193 -18.66 12.11 8.93
CA ARG A 193 -18.86 13.45 9.48
C ARG A 193 -20.37 13.72 9.52
N SER A 194 -20.79 14.89 10.00
CA SER A 194 -22.21 15.22 10.18
C SER A 194 -23.06 15.08 8.90
N THR A 195 -22.49 15.36 7.73
CA THR A 195 -23.23 15.42 6.45
C THR A 195 -22.66 14.57 5.32
N TRP A 196 -21.55 13.85 5.54
CA TRP A 196 -20.89 13.05 4.50
C TRP A 196 -20.04 11.92 5.09
N THR A 197 -19.70 10.94 4.26
CA THR A 197 -18.91 9.76 4.66
C THR A 197 -17.50 9.81 4.09
N TYR A 198 -16.58 9.07 4.73
CA TYR A 198 -15.20 8.94 4.28
C TYR A 198 -14.68 7.53 4.57
N PRO A 199 -13.67 7.05 3.82
CA PRO A 199 -13.03 5.77 4.12
C PRO A 199 -12.26 5.84 5.43
N GLY A 200 -12.15 4.73 6.17
CA GLY A 200 -11.17 4.62 7.25
C GLY A 200 -9.73 4.63 6.74
N GLY A 201 -8.85 5.42 7.36
CA GLY A 201 -7.47 5.62 6.88
C GLY A 201 -6.60 4.37 6.80
N GLN A 202 -6.83 3.34 7.61
CA GLN A 202 -6.02 2.12 7.64
C GLN A 202 -5.85 1.42 6.27
N PHE A 203 -6.92 1.44 5.49
CA PHE A 203 -7.10 0.67 4.26
C PHE A 203 -8.34 1.18 3.52
N TYR A 204 -8.15 1.52 2.26
CA TYR A 204 -9.27 1.71 1.33
C TYR A 204 -8.84 1.39 -0.09
N THR A 205 -9.78 0.85 -0.86
CA THR A 205 -9.60 0.60 -2.30
C THR A 205 -10.56 1.46 -3.07
N MET A 206 -10.11 2.07 -4.16
CA MET A 206 -10.94 2.88 -5.03
C MET A 206 -10.78 2.47 -6.49
N THR A 207 -11.80 2.78 -7.28
CA THR A 207 -11.73 2.65 -8.74
C THR A 207 -10.83 3.71 -9.34
N TRP A 208 -10.22 3.42 -10.48
CA TRP A 208 -9.25 4.32 -11.12
C TRP A 208 -9.84 5.68 -11.52
N ASP A 209 -11.08 5.70 -12.00
CA ASP A 209 -11.79 6.94 -12.33
C ASP A 209 -11.95 7.87 -11.11
N LEU A 210 -12.17 7.29 -9.92
CA LEU A 210 -12.22 8.03 -8.67
C LEU A 210 -10.85 8.58 -8.27
N ALA A 211 -9.79 7.80 -8.46
CA ALA A 211 -8.42 8.25 -8.20
C ALA A 211 -8.04 9.45 -9.10
N VAL A 212 -8.41 9.40 -10.38
CA VAL A 212 -8.25 10.52 -11.33
C VAL A 212 -9.04 11.74 -10.86
N LEU A 213 -10.30 11.55 -10.47
CA LEU A 213 -11.14 12.65 -9.99
C LEU A 213 -10.55 13.30 -8.73
N LEU A 214 -10.16 12.51 -7.72
CA LEU A 214 -9.58 13.01 -6.47
C LEU A 214 -8.29 13.80 -6.72
N SER A 215 -7.42 13.28 -7.60
CA SER A 215 -6.21 13.98 -8.06
C SER A 215 -6.53 15.36 -8.65
N GLN A 216 -7.52 15.45 -9.55
CA GLN A 216 -7.97 16.70 -10.17
C GLN A 216 -8.62 17.67 -9.17
N LEU A 217 -9.48 17.16 -8.27
CA LEU A 217 -10.13 17.98 -7.25
C LEU A 217 -9.10 18.60 -6.31
N HIS A 218 -8.13 17.81 -5.82
CA HIS A 218 -7.08 18.32 -4.95
C HIS A 218 -6.09 19.25 -5.68
N ALA A 219 -5.83 19.04 -6.97
CA ALA A 219 -5.02 19.97 -7.75
C ALA A 219 -5.71 21.33 -7.92
N LYS A 220 -7.04 21.34 -8.09
CA LYS A 220 -7.85 22.56 -8.21
C LYS A 220 -8.08 23.26 -6.87
N HIS A 221 -8.24 22.48 -5.80
CA HIS A 221 -8.51 22.94 -4.44
C HIS A 221 -7.54 22.25 -3.48
N PRO A 222 -6.29 22.76 -3.35
CA PRO A 222 -5.32 22.19 -2.43
C PRO A 222 -5.81 22.33 -0.98
N ILE A 223 -5.96 21.20 -0.28
CA ILE A 223 -6.41 21.12 1.12
C ILE A 223 -5.37 20.30 1.87
N ASN A 224 -4.76 20.88 2.90
CA ASN A 224 -3.67 20.27 3.68
C ASN A 224 -3.89 20.35 5.20
N ASP A 225 -5.09 20.73 5.62
CA ASP A 225 -5.47 20.91 7.03
C ASP A 225 -6.36 19.77 7.56
N GLU A 226 -6.44 18.66 6.83
CA GLU A 226 -7.32 17.54 7.12
C GLU A 226 -6.54 16.21 7.07
N HIS A 227 -6.97 15.25 7.89
CA HIS A 227 -6.44 13.88 7.82
C HIS A 227 -6.66 13.28 6.42
N GLU A 228 -5.74 12.45 5.94
CA GLU A 228 -5.73 12.02 4.53
C GLU A 228 -6.97 11.22 4.10
N ASP A 229 -7.56 10.50 5.05
CA ASP A 229 -8.76 9.69 4.85
C ASP A 229 -10.03 10.55 4.84
N VAL A 230 -10.10 11.51 5.76
CA VAL A 230 -11.15 12.54 5.81
C VAL A 230 -11.07 13.45 4.58
N LEU A 231 -9.87 13.76 4.09
CA LEU A 231 -9.64 14.56 2.88
C LEU A 231 -10.30 13.96 1.65
N VAL A 232 -10.28 12.62 1.51
CA VAL A 232 -10.97 11.92 0.40
C VAL A 232 -12.45 12.26 0.38
N GLY A 233 -13.14 12.13 1.51
CA GLY A 233 -14.57 12.44 1.60
C GLY A 233 -14.86 13.94 1.47
N ARG A 234 -13.99 14.81 2.02
CA ARG A 234 -14.13 16.27 1.93
C ARG A 234 -14.09 16.75 0.48
N LEU A 235 -13.12 16.26 -0.30
CA LEU A 235 -12.99 16.64 -1.72
C LEU A 235 -14.24 16.26 -2.52
N LEU A 236 -14.78 15.05 -2.33
CA LEU A 236 -15.97 14.59 -3.03
C LEU A 236 -17.23 15.38 -2.59
N HIS A 237 -17.35 15.64 -1.29
CA HIS A 237 -18.45 16.41 -0.73
C HIS A 237 -18.46 17.86 -1.23
N GLU A 238 -17.33 18.57 -1.13
CA GLU A 238 -17.22 19.97 -1.58
C GLU A 238 -17.39 20.11 -3.11
N ALA A 239 -17.06 19.06 -3.87
CA ALA A 239 -17.29 19.00 -5.30
C ALA A 239 -18.75 18.68 -5.69
N GLY A 240 -19.61 18.30 -4.73
CA GLY A 240 -20.99 17.86 -5.00
C GLY A 240 -21.04 16.62 -5.88
N VAL A 241 -20.03 15.74 -5.77
CA VAL A 241 -19.95 14.50 -6.56
C VAL A 241 -20.57 13.36 -5.77
N GLU A 242 -21.44 12.60 -6.41
CA GLU A 242 -21.91 11.31 -5.90
C GLU A 242 -20.86 10.23 -6.13
N TRP A 243 -20.69 9.35 -5.15
CA TRP A 243 -19.81 8.18 -5.21
C TRP A 243 -20.46 6.97 -4.52
N GLN A 244 -19.96 5.77 -4.81
CA GLN A 244 -20.41 4.55 -4.16
C GLN A 244 -19.47 4.19 -3.01
N HIS A 245 -20.04 3.84 -1.86
CA HIS A 245 -19.29 3.33 -0.72
C HIS A 245 -19.72 1.89 -0.43
N VAL A 246 -18.77 0.97 -0.53
CA VAL A 246 -18.92 -0.44 -0.19
C VAL A 246 -18.31 -0.64 1.18
N ASP A 247 -19.16 -0.88 2.17
CA ASP A 247 -18.72 -0.97 3.56
C ASP A 247 -17.93 -2.24 3.82
N LEU A 248 -16.82 -2.10 4.56
CA LEU A 248 -16.12 -3.21 5.20
C LEU A 248 -16.51 -3.22 6.67
N PRO A 249 -17.25 -4.25 7.12
CA PRO A 249 -17.63 -4.35 8.52
C PRO A 249 -16.40 -4.68 9.39
N ASN A 250 -16.52 -4.46 10.69
CA ASN A 250 -15.38 -4.55 11.60
C ASN A 250 -14.79 -5.97 11.67
N GLU A 251 -15.61 -7.01 11.48
CA GLU A 251 -15.12 -8.40 11.42
C GLU A 251 -14.05 -8.62 10.33
N ILE A 252 -14.06 -7.76 9.29
CA ILE A 252 -13.19 -7.83 8.11
C ILE A 252 -12.01 -6.87 8.26
N ALA A 253 -12.26 -5.63 8.67
CA ALA A 253 -11.26 -4.58 8.78
C ALA A 253 -11.38 -3.86 10.14
N PHE A 254 -10.31 -3.89 10.95
CA PHE A 254 -10.35 -3.50 12.36
C PHE A 254 -8.97 -3.12 12.89
N ASP A 255 -8.95 -2.45 14.03
CA ASP A 255 -7.72 -2.21 14.78
C ASP A 255 -7.43 -3.44 15.66
N PHE A 256 -6.25 -4.05 15.51
CA PHE A 256 -5.91 -5.22 16.32
C PHE A 256 -5.76 -4.85 17.80
N GLU A 257 -6.25 -5.72 18.69
CA GLU A 257 -6.09 -5.58 20.14
C GLU A 257 -5.96 -6.95 20.81
N GLU A 258 -5.03 -7.05 21.77
CA GLU A 258 -4.69 -8.33 22.41
C GLU A 258 -5.71 -8.79 23.48
N LYS A 259 -6.67 -7.94 23.85
CA LYS A 259 -7.61 -8.17 24.96
C LYS A 259 -8.39 -9.49 24.83
N ASP A 260 -8.70 -9.89 23.60
CA ASP A 260 -9.51 -11.07 23.31
C ASP A 260 -8.73 -12.20 22.64
N LEU A 261 -7.40 -12.24 22.83
CA LEU A 261 -6.58 -13.37 22.41
C LEU A 261 -6.98 -14.67 23.11
N ARG A 262 -6.79 -15.79 22.40
CA ARG A 262 -7.03 -17.14 22.92
C ARG A 262 -6.06 -17.54 24.05
N GLY A 263 -4.88 -16.94 24.09
CA GLY A 263 -3.85 -17.26 25.10
C GLY A 263 -2.96 -18.46 24.76
N ASP A 264 -3.02 -18.97 23.52
CA ASP A 264 -2.15 -20.04 23.00
C ASP A 264 -0.88 -19.52 22.32
N GLY A 265 -0.60 -18.21 22.44
CA GLY A 265 0.51 -17.52 21.79
C GLY A 265 0.21 -17.04 20.37
N THR A 266 -0.97 -17.36 19.81
CA THR A 266 -1.39 -16.85 18.50
C THR A 266 -2.10 -15.50 18.61
N ALA A 267 -2.34 -14.84 17.47
CA ALA A 267 -3.16 -13.64 17.39
C ALA A 267 -4.66 -13.94 17.22
N PHE A 268 -5.08 -15.22 17.29
CA PHE A 268 -6.48 -15.59 17.15
C PHE A 268 -7.32 -15.14 18.33
N ALA A 269 -8.54 -14.73 18.01
CA ALA A 269 -9.57 -14.47 19.01
C ALA A 269 -9.93 -15.75 19.78
N LYS A 270 -10.24 -15.58 21.07
CA LYS A 270 -10.87 -16.60 21.90
C LYS A 270 -12.32 -16.84 21.47
N ASP A 271 -12.86 -17.99 21.83
CA ASP A 271 -14.25 -18.32 21.54
C ASP A 271 -15.21 -17.31 22.21
N GLY A 272 -16.20 -16.85 21.46
CA GLY A 272 -17.18 -15.86 21.92
C GLY A 272 -16.66 -14.42 22.01
N ALA A 273 -15.47 -14.12 21.50
CA ALA A 273 -14.98 -12.75 21.39
C ALA A 273 -15.93 -11.88 20.53
N ASP A 274 -16.04 -10.60 20.88
CA ASP A 274 -16.81 -9.62 20.10
C ASP A 274 -15.99 -9.14 18.89
N LEU A 275 -16.23 -9.77 17.74
CA LEU A 275 -15.58 -9.41 16.47
C LEU A 275 -16.26 -8.25 15.74
N LYS A 276 -17.33 -7.67 16.31
CA LYS A 276 -18.01 -6.48 15.74
C LYS A 276 -17.46 -5.17 16.30
N GLY A 277 -16.67 -5.26 17.37
CA GLY A 277 -16.01 -4.12 17.98
C GLY A 277 -15.06 -3.42 17.00
N TRP A 278 -14.75 -2.14 17.27
CA TRP A 278 -13.76 -1.40 16.48
C TRP A 278 -12.36 -2.05 16.57
N LYS A 279 -12.12 -2.72 17.70
CA LYS A 279 -10.89 -3.41 18.03
C LYS A 279 -11.18 -4.84 18.45
N HIS A 280 -10.38 -5.78 17.97
CA HIS A 280 -10.43 -7.18 18.38
C HIS A 280 -9.20 -7.96 17.90
N ALA A 281 -9.11 -9.23 18.32
CA ALA A 281 -8.13 -10.20 17.83
C ALA A 281 -8.56 -10.81 16.47
N VAL A 282 -7.69 -11.59 15.82
CA VAL A 282 -7.97 -12.17 14.49
C VAL A 282 -9.12 -13.17 14.55
N GLY A 283 -10.16 -12.92 13.74
CA GLY A 283 -11.31 -13.80 13.56
C GLY A 283 -11.33 -14.44 12.17
N ARG A 284 -12.26 -15.37 11.93
CA ARG A 284 -12.35 -16.11 10.64
C ARG A 284 -12.59 -15.23 9.41
N GLY A 285 -13.20 -14.05 9.59
CA GLY A 285 -13.47 -13.11 8.50
C GLY A 285 -12.38 -12.06 8.27
N SER A 286 -11.32 -12.06 9.08
CA SER A 286 -10.33 -10.98 9.06
C SER A 286 -9.64 -10.87 7.69
N VAL A 287 -9.59 -9.66 7.15
CA VAL A 287 -8.88 -9.33 5.90
C VAL A 287 -7.85 -8.25 6.12
N ASN A 288 -8.19 -7.23 6.92
CA ASN A 288 -7.30 -6.11 7.21
C ASN A 288 -7.25 -5.79 8.72
N PRO A 289 -6.52 -6.59 9.51
CA PRO A 289 -6.03 -6.15 10.81
C PRO A 289 -5.10 -4.93 10.65
N HIS A 290 -5.23 -3.96 11.54
CA HIS A 290 -4.46 -2.69 11.55
C HIS A 290 -3.91 -2.40 12.96
N LYS A 291 -3.15 -1.30 13.13
CA LYS A 291 -2.54 -0.82 14.38
C LYS A 291 -1.43 -1.71 14.94
N MET A 292 -0.84 -2.59 14.12
CA MET A 292 0.27 -3.44 14.56
C MET A 292 1.58 -2.67 14.54
N LYS A 293 1.76 -1.79 15.53
CA LYS A 293 2.93 -0.89 15.60
C LYS A 293 4.22 -1.65 15.85
N GLY A 294 4.16 -2.79 16.54
CA GLY A 294 5.31 -3.67 16.78
C GLY A 294 5.54 -4.70 15.67
N ASP A 295 6.79 -5.09 15.46
CA ASP A 295 7.12 -6.13 14.48
C ASP A 295 6.64 -7.51 14.95
N GLU A 296 6.78 -7.81 16.25
CA GLU A 296 6.33 -9.07 16.84
C GLU A 296 4.81 -9.25 16.71
N GLU A 297 4.07 -8.20 17.02
CA GLU A 297 2.61 -8.16 16.89
C GLU A 297 2.17 -8.43 15.44
N TYR A 298 2.80 -7.75 14.48
CA TYR A 298 2.52 -7.95 13.06
C TYR A 298 2.83 -9.36 12.59
N LEU A 299 3.96 -9.93 13.00
CA LEU A 299 4.33 -11.31 12.65
C LEU A 299 3.37 -12.32 13.30
N ARG A 300 2.89 -12.06 14.51
CA ARG A 300 1.90 -12.90 15.19
C ARG A 300 0.55 -12.89 14.47
N VAL A 301 0.12 -11.73 13.99
CA VAL A 301 -1.07 -11.59 13.13
C VAL A 301 -0.85 -12.28 11.79
N ALA A 302 0.28 -12.06 11.13
CA ALA A 302 0.59 -12.70 9.85
C ALA A 302 0.58 -14.23 9.93
N ALA A 303 1.02 -14.81 11.06
CA ALA A 303 1.01 -16.25 11.30
C ALA A 303 -0.40 -16.86 11.43
N CYS A 304 -1.46 -16.04 11.53
CA CYS A 304 -2.85 -16.50 11.50
C CYS A 304 -3.39 -16.72 10.08
N PHE A 305 -2.61 -16.44 9.03
CA PHE A 305 -3.03 -16.52 7.64
C PHE A 305 -2.25 -17.57 6.85
N ASP A 306 -2.92 -18.20 5.89
CA ASP A 306 -2.38 -19.11 4.89
C ASP A 306 -2.84 -18.69 3.47
N GLU A 307 -2.57 -19.52 2.47
CA GLU A 307 -2.87 -19.24 1.06
C GLU A 307 -4.37 -19.05 0.77
N GLU A 308 -5.25 -19.57 1.62
CA GLU A 308 -6.72 -19.50 1.48
C GLU A 308 -7.34 -18.40 2.35
N GLY A 309 -6.52 -17.65 3.10
CA GLY A 309 -6.92 -16.54 3.94
C GLY A 309 -6.62 -16.81 5.41
N VAL A 310 -7.60 -16.64 6.30
CA VAL A 310 -7.40 -16.96 7.73
C VAL A 310 -7.29 -18.47 7.90
N ALA A 311 -6.16 -18.93 8.43
CA ALA A 311 -5.84 -20.35 8.54
C ALA A 311 -6.90 -21.08 9.38
N MET A 312 -7.41 -22.19 8.81
CA MET A 312 -8.41 -23.01 9.49
C MET A 312 -7.78 -23.69 10.70
N ASN A 313 -8.28 -23.30 11.88
CA ASN A 313 -7.77 -23.76 13.16
C ASN A 313 -7.85 -25.30 13.31
N PRO A 314 -6.74 -26.01 13.58
CA PRO A 314 -6.77 -27.44 13.89
C PRO A 314 -7.45 -27.78 15.23
N ALA A 315 -7.76 -26.80 16.09
CA ALA A 315 -8.47 -27.03 17.35
C ALA A 315 -10.01 -26.94 17.25
N THR A 316 -10.56 -26.80 16.04
CA THR A 316 -12.02 -26.85 15.81
C THR A 316 -12.36 -27.91 14.75
N THR A 317 -12.21 -29.18 15.12
CA THR A 317 -12.93 -30.33 14.55
C THR A 317 -13.56 -31.12 15.68
#